data_AF-U2PQ67-F1
#
_entry.id   AF-U2PQ67-F1
#
_cell.length_a   1.000
_cell.length_b   1.000
_cell.length_c   1.000
_cell.angle_alpha   90.00
_cell.angle_beta   90.00
_cell.angle_gamma   90.00
#
_symmetry.space_group_name_H-M   'P 1'
#
loop_
_entity.id
_entity.type
_entity.pdbx_description
1 polymer ?
#
loop_
_entity_poly.entity_id
_entity_poly.type
_entity_poly.pdbx_seq_one_letter_code
_entity_poly.pdbx_strand_id
1 'polypeptide(L)'
;MFGGRKIMQSSLKKSLYLGLAALSFASVAAVSTTASAKSAAKVTSDKVLTTDATKRNVNLTGTNAIYSKPGTVKGAKVVATTTTAKNLNKSTTSRENFRAYRVAKTNRGSIYYKVVSYNKAYRGWVYGGKSDTAFAGGLTSYDTFKEGTLTADQKSGNYKLANPGKTEAGLTYKQPAWTQYKIGKTIADTTAYKDATFSVDKVGTRTREGDTWVHVVNQNTADTKADGWILLSNLTQTNAFNEASQVKVNINNLKGETLKSFNYNVGTTATNTNAADNTVYDSTATPTKFADGFAATVKNALAGTGYTVDGTNALNRVANLKSGSTLTIYATEGTQKPSTVSVFAQYPDTPSINQVKVATADQTKDGVADAATAQNLINQPAATTLFTGVEGKSFTATEALAYLNGNASMKKLTSPSWTETSGSTSVTYQWVLTPSQAFAGQYGSPFSAIYTAKKTVVPATGSNDNNTDNPIANGVVSSTPTANPTDTTK
;
A
#
# COMPACT_ATOMS: atom_id res chain seq x y z
N MET A 1 20.07 -48.28 55.59
CA MET A 1 21.28 -47.45 55.83
C MET A 1 20.98 -46.03 55.35
N PHE A 2 21.10 -45.06 56.27
CA PHE A 2 21.36 -43.61 56.14
C PHE A 2 21.15 -42.95 54.75
N GLY A 3 20.39 -41.87 54.54
CA GLY A 3 20.08 -40.73 55.42
C GLY A 3 20.94 -39.50 55.03
N GLY A 4 20.31 -38.39 54.65
CA GLY A 4 20.97 -37.07 54.45
C GLY A 4 20.44 -36.31 53.24
N ARG A 5 19.38 -35.48 53.34
CA ARG A 5 19.24 -34.16 54.00
C ARG A 5 19.94 -33.00 53.25
N LYS A 6 19.07 -32.28 52.54
CA LYS A 6 19.17 -30.94 51.94
C LYS A 6 19.82 -29.91 52.88
N ILE A 7 20.81 -29.16 52.41
CA ILE A 7 21.23 -27.87 53.00
C ILE A 7 21.35 -26.84 51.88
N MET A 8 20.52 -25.81 51.97
CA MET A 8 20.49 -24.62 51.13
C MET A 8 21.39 -23.59 51.82
N GLN A 9 22.47 -23.14 51.17
CA GLN A 9 23.27 -22.02 51.66
C GLN A 9 22.91 -20.75 50.88
N SER A 10 22.18 -19.85 51.53
CA SER A 10 22.01 -18.46 51.11
C SER A 10 23.04 -17.60 51.84
N SER A 11 23.95 -16.95 51.11
CA SER A 11 24.83 -15.93 51.68
C SER A 11 24.28 -14.54 51.34
N LEU A 12 23.56 -13.95 52.30
CA LEU A 12 23.23 -12.53 52.31
C LEU A 12 24.49 -11.71 52.59
N LYS A 13 24.87 -10.83 51.65
CA LYS A 13 25.86 -9.77 51.87
C LYS A 13 25.18 -8.51 52.40
N LYS A 14 25.48 -8.12 53.64
CA LYS A 14 25.29 -6.76 54.21
C LYS A 14 26.36 -6.55 55.29
N SER A 15 27.43 -5.82 55.00
CA SER A 15 27.62 -4.39 55.31
C SER A 15 27.67 -4.09 56.82
N LEU A 16 28.86 -3.86 57.35
CA LEU A 16 29.07 -2.96 58.48
C LEU A 16 30.50 -2.41 58.42
N TYR A 17 30.66 -1.22 57.82
CA TYR A 17 31.84 -0.39 57.99
C TYR A 17 31.55 0.57 59.15
N LEU A 18 32.10 0.26 60.32
CA LEU A 18 32.25 1.16 61.45
C LEU A 18 33.74 1.18 61.78
N GLY A 19 34.41 2.25 61.40
CA GLY A 19 35.83 2.47 61.65
C GLY A 19 36.04 3.92 62.06
N LEU A 20 36.18 4.09 63.37
CA LEU A 20 36.45 5.32 64.11
C LEU A 20 37.44 6.27 63.42
N ALA A 21 37.12 7.56 63.46
CA ALA A 21 38.06 8.64 63.28
C ALA A 21 39.14 8.60 64.38
N ALA A 22 40.41 8.68 63.98
CA ALA A 22 41.51 9.06 64.86
C ALA A 22 42.12 10.36 64.31
N LEU A 23 42.04 11.41 65.12
CA LEU A 23 42.68 12.70 64.91
C LEU A 23 44.18 12.57 65.19
N SER A 24 45.02 12.89 64.20
CA SER A 24 46.43 13.17 64.42
C SER A 24 46.86 14.35 63.56
N PHE A 25 47.10 15.48 64.22
CA PHE A 25 47.71 16.68 63.67
C PHE A 25 49.17 16.40 63.33
N ALA A 26 49.52 16.49 62.06
CA ALA A 26 50.89 16.70 61.61
C ALA A 26 50.87 17.82 60.57
N SER A 27 51.48 18.94 60.91
CA SER A 27 51.65 20.11 60.05
C SER A 27 52.60 19.77 58.90
N VAL A 28 52.05 19.57 57.71
CA VAL A 28 52.80 19.55 56.45
C VAL A 28 52.49 20.85 55.73
N ALA A 29 53.53 21.60 55.38
CA ALA A 29 53.44 22.82 54.60
C ALA A 29 52.65 22.55 53.30
N ALA A 30 51.45 23.14 53.22
CA ALA A 30 50.62 23.07 52.04
C ALA A 30 51.25 23.90 50.92
N VAL A 31 51.82 23.24 49.91
CA VAL A 31 51.88 23.83 48.58
C VAL A 31 50.42 23.94 48.12
N SER A 32 49.86 25.12 48.28
CA SER A 32 48.54 25.48 47.76
C SER A 32 48.62 25.44 46.23
N THR A 33 48.32 24.29 45.65
CA THR A 33 47.94 24.26 44.25
C THR A 33 46.65 25.08 44.14
N THR A 34 46.80 26.29 43.61
CA THR A 34 45.64 27.13 43.32
C THR A 34 44.89 26.43 42.20
N ALA A 35 43.86 25.65 42.56
CA ALA A 35 42.97 25.03 41.59
C ALA A 35 42.25 26.15 40.83
N SER A 36 42.77 26.52 39.67
CA SER A 36 42.08 27.44 38.76
C SER A 36 40.73 26.84 38.42
N ALA A 37 39.65 27.39 39.00
CA ALA A 37 38.30 26.97 38.71
C ALA A 37 38.02 27.22 37.22
N LYS A 38 38.02 26.15 36.42
CA LYS A 38 37.71 26.21 35.00
C LYS A 38 36.37 26.90 34.82
N SER A 39 36.38 28.07 34.19
CA SER A 39 35.16 28.85 33.92
C SER A 39 34.10 27.96 33.25
N ALA A 40 32.82 28.14 33.57
CA ALA A 40 31.76 27.38 32.92
C ALA A 40 31.64 27.79 31.44
N ALA A 41 31.25 26.85 30.58
CA ALA A 41 30.94 27.17 29.18
C ALA A 41 29.66 28.03 29.09
N LYS A 42 29.53 28.80 28.00
CA LYS A 42 28.31 29.54 27.63
C LYS A 42 27.72 28.95 26.36
N VAL A 43 26.39 28.93 26.25
CA VAL A 43 25.70 28.56 25.01
C VAL A 43 25.80 29.72 24.03
N THR A 44 26.28 29.47 22.82
CA THR A 44 26.43 30.47 21.75
C THR A 44 25.38 30.29 20.65
N SER A 45 24.78 29.11 20.53
CA SER A 45 23.62 28.88 19.67
C SER A 45 22.70 27.82 20.27
N ASP A 46 21.40 27.94 20.01
CA ASP A 46 20.38 26.95 20.33
C ASP A 46 19.31 26.99 19.23
N LYS A 47 19.28 25.98 18.37
CA LYS A 47 18.41 25.93 17.19
C LYS A 47 17.54 24.67 17.20
N VAL A 48 16.33 24.79 16.66
CA VAL A 48 15.46 23.62 16.38
C VAL A 48 16.06 22.86 15.20
N LEU A 49 16.07 21.52 15.27
CA LEU A 49 16.47 20.70 14.13
C LEU A 49 15.36 20.72 13.06
N THR A 50 15.70 21.07 11.83
CA THR A 50 14.78 21.19 10.69
C THR A 50 14.75 19.95 9.78
N THR A 51 15.63 18.97 10.02
CA THR A 51 15.65 17.70 9.27
C THR A 51 14.37 16.90 9.50
N ASP A 52 14.09 15.99 8.57
CA ASP A 52 12.88 15.16 8.55
C ASP A 52 12.53 14.55 9.93
N ALA A 53 11.24 14.53 10.23
CA ALA A 53 10.66 13.97 11.46
C ALA A 53 10.92 12.47 11.68
N THR A 54 11.46 11.74 10.71
CA THR A 54 11.84 10.33 10.82
C THR A 54 13.35 10.14 11.02
N LYS A 55 14.17 11.10 10.57
CA LYS A 55 15.66 11.05 10.58
C LYS A 55 16.35 11.57 11.85
N ARG A 56 15.59 11.92 12.90
CA ARG A 56 16.16 12.41 14.19
C ARG A 56 15.87 11.44 15.35
N ASN A 57 15.57 10.18 15.02
CA ASN A 57 15.50 9.11 16.00
C ASN A 57 16.93 8.75 16.39
N VAL A 58 17.17 8.69 17.70
CA VAL A 58 18.49 8.48 18.26
C VAL A 58 18.41 7.44 19.36
N ASN A 59 19.54 6.78 19.60
CA ASN A 59 19.76 6.00 20.80
C ASN A 59 20.84 6.68 21.65
N LEU A 60 20.79 6.46 22.96
CA LEU A 60 21.84 6.89 23.86
C LEU A 60 22.99 5.91 23.77
N THR A 61 24.23 6.36 23.80
CA THR A 61 25.39 5.45 23.87
C THR A 61 25.69 5.02 25.31
N GLY A 62 25.32 5.86 26.29
CA GLY A 62 25.64 5.69 27.71
C GLY A 62 27.01 6.24 28.12
N THR A 63 27.79 6.80 27.19
CA THR A 63 29.09 7.45 27.50
C THR A 63 28.90 8.83 28.14
N ASN A 64 27.73 9.45 27.94
CA ASN A 64 27.39 10.75 28.51
C ASN A 64 26.00 10.69 29.18
N ALA A 65 25.84 11.48 30.23
CA ALA A 65 24.57 11.68 30.92
C ALA A 65 23.62 12.60 30.13
N ILE A 66 22.34 12.59 30.50
CA ILE A 66 21.34 13.57 30.08
C ILE A 66 21.33 14.70 31.11
N TYR A 67 21.38 15.96 30.67
CA TYR A 67 21.44 17.14 31.55
C TYR A 67 20.25 18.10 31.33
N SER A 68 19.94 18.94 32.31
CA SER A 68 18.86 19.95 32.21
C SER A 68 19.16 21.08 31.21
N LYS A 69 20.45 21.37 31.02
CA LYS A 69 21.04 22.29 30.01
C LYS A 69 22.37 21.68 29.55
N PRO A 70 23.05 22.19 28.50
CA PRO A 70 24.34 21.65 28.07
C PRO A 70 25.31 21.44 29.25
N GLY A 71 25.85 20.22 29.39
CA GLY A 71 26.44 19.72 30.64
C GLY A 71 27.66 20.47 31.19
N THR A 72 28.30 21.32 30.37
CA THR A 72 29.45 22.16 30.77
C THR A 72 29.07 23.60 31.13
N VAL A 73 27.78 23.95 31.06
CA VAL A 73 27.24 25.28 31.36
C VAL A 73 26.86 25.39 32.84
N LYS A 74 27.00 26.59 33.41
CA LYS A 74 26.73 26.85 34.83
C LYS A 74 25.30 26.41 35.23
N GLY A 75 25.22 25.61 36.29
CA GLY A 75 23.95 25.11 36.84
C GLY A 75 23.30 23.98 36.04
N ALA A 76 24.05 23.27 35.20
CA ALA A 76 23.58 22.02 34.60
C ALA A 76 23.39 20.95 35.68
N LYS A 77 22.19 20.34 35.70
CA LYS A 77 21.83 19.24 36.60
C LYS A 77 21.73 17.96 35.79
N VAL A 78 22.12 16.83 36.37
CA VAL A 78 21.94 15.51 35.76
C VAL A 78 20.46 15.13 35.82
N VAL A 79 19.86 14.85 34.66
CA VAL A 79 18.50 14.33 34.49
C VAL A 79 18.51 12.79 34.45
N ALA A 80 19.51 12.21 33.79
CA ALA A 80 19.77 10.78 33.80
C ALA A 80 21.29 10.53 33.80
N THR A 81 21.76 9.65 34.68
CA THR A 81 23.19 9.33 34.80
C THR A 81 23.69 8.55 33.57
N THR A 82 25.00 8.39 33.44
CA THR A 82 25.61 7.53 32.41
C THR A 82 25.14 6.08 32.56
N THR A 83 24.99 5.58 33.79
CA THR A 83 24.43 4.26 34.09
C THR A 83 23.00 4.12 33.58
N THR A 84 22.13 5.10 33.88
CA THR A 84 20.75 5.12 33.36
C THR A 84 20.73 5.17 31.82
N ALA A 85 21.56 6.02 31.21
CA ALA A 85 21.67 6.11 29.75
C ALA A 85 22.16 4.80 29.12
N LYS A 86 23.08 4.06 29.77
CA LYS A 86 23.54 2.74 29.33
C LYS A 86 22.44 1.68 29.44
N ASN A 87 21.59 1.75 30.45
CA ASN A 87 20.43 0.85 30.58
C ASN A 87 19.38 1.15 29.51
N LEU A 88 19.08 2.43 29.27
CA LEU A 88 18.17 2.87 28.20
C LEU A 88 18.67 2.47 26.80
N ASN A 89 19.99 2.52 26.57
CA ASN A 89 20.60 2.02 25.34
C ASN A 89 20.21 0.56 25.07
N LYS A 90 20.27 -0.28 26.12
CA LYS A 90 19.99 -1.72 26.09
C LYS A 90 18.50 -2.07 26.18
N SER A 91 17.62 -1.08 26.23
CA SER A 91 16.19 -1.34 26.36
C SER A 91 15.63 -2.17 25.20
N THR A 92 14.76 -3.11 25.53
CA THR A 92 14.01 -3.93 24.57
C THR A 92 12.62 -3.37 24.29
N THR A 93 12.27 -2.17 24.78
CA THR A 93 10.98 -1.53 24.52
C THR A 93 11.09 -0.24 23.72
N SER A 94 10.34 -0.14 22.63
CA SER A 94 10.24 1.05 21.77
C SER A 94 9.67 2.28 22.49
N ARG A 95 9.00 2.09 23.64
CA ARG A 95 8.59 3.19 24.53
C ARG A 95 9.76 4.04 25.01
N GLU A 96 10.97 3.47 25.03
CA GLU A 96 12.21 4.13 25.44
C GLU A 96 13.06 4.60 24.26
N ASN A 97 12.51 4.62 23.04
CA ASN A 97 13.14 5.33 21.92
C ASN A 97 13.29 6.82 22.21
N PHE A 98 14.31 7.44 21.63
CA PHE A 98 14.58 8.87 21.81
C PHE A 98 14.48 9.65 20.50
N ARG A 99 14.03 10.89 20.62
CA ARG A 99 14.00 11.87 19.53
C ARG A 99 14.88 13.06 19.85
N ALA A 100 15.83 13.38 18.99
CA ALA A 100 16.53 14.67 19.03
C ALA A 100 15.69 15.75 18.32
N TYR A 101 15.57 16.93 18.92
CA TYR A 101 14.73 18.01 18.36
C TYR A 101 15.36 19.40 18.41
N ARG A 102 16.47 19.58 19.12
CA ARG A 102 17.28 20.82 19.09
C ARG A 102 18.76 20.50 19.14
N VAL A 103 19.57 21.45 18.69
CA VAL A 103 21.03 21.43 18.76
C VAL A 103 21.55 22.74 19.33
N ALA A 104 22.55 22.67 20.19
CA ALA A 104 23.20 23.83 20.78
C ALA A 104 24.71 23.73 20.68
N LYS A 105 25.37 24.86 20.37
CA LYS A 105 26.82 25.01 20.40
C LYS A 105 27.21 25.85 21.61
N THR A 106 28.31 25.45 22.24
CA THR A 106 28.93 26.23 23.32
C THR A 106 30.09 27.07 22.80
N ASN A 107 30.52 28.08 23.56
CA ASN A 107 31.72 28.88 23.27
C ASN A 107 33.03 28.06 23.25
N ARG A 108 32.99 26.80 23.68
CA ARG A 108 34.09 25.82 23.60
C ARG A 108 33.99 24.88 22.40
N GLY A 109 33.09 25.18 21.45
CA GLY A 109 32.85 24.36 20.26
C GLY A 109 32.18 23.01 20.53
N SER A 110 31.75 22.73 21.77
CA SER A 110 31.00 21.50 22.08
C SER A 110 29.56 21.61 21.62
N ILE A 111 29.09 20.55 20.95
CA ILE A 111 27.72 20.39 20.47
C ILE A 111 26.92 19.55 21.49
N TYR A 112 25.68 19.95 21.74
CA TYR A 112 24.73 19.21 22.54
C TYR A 112 23.40 19.11 21.81
N TYR A 113 22.74 17.97 21.89
CA TYR A 113 21.40 17.77 21.34
C TYR A 113 20.38 17.66 22.44
N LYS A 114 19.23 18.34 22.28
CA LYS A 114 18.09 18.18 23.18
C LYS A 114 17.27 16.98 22.72
N VAL A 115 17.13 16.00 23.60
CA VAL A 115 16.44 14.74 23.36
C VAL A 115 15.22 14.57 24.27
N VAL A 116 14.30 13.71 23.85
CA VAL A 116 13.14 13.28 24.64
C VAL A 116 12.86 11.80 24.39
N SER A 117 12.59 11.04 25.45
CA SER A 117 12.12 9.66 25.33
C SER A 117 10.66 9.61 24.88
N TYR A 118 10.25 8.58 24.15
CA TYR A 118 8.89 8.52 23.60
C TYR A 118 7.83 8.44 24.69
N ASN A 119 8.09 7.70 25.77
CA ASN A 119 7.28 7.68 26.99
C ASN A 119 7.35 8.98 27.83
N LYS A 120 8.14 9.98 27.39
CA LYS A 120 8.32 11.30 28.03
C LYS A 120 8.99 11.28 29.41
N ALA A 121 9.46 10.14 29.90
CA ALA A 121 10.15 10.02 31.19
C ALA A 121 11.44 10.85 31.26
N TYR A 122 12.16 10.99 30.14
CA TYR A 122 13.43 11.71 30.09
C TYR A 122 13.40 12.81 29.03
N ARG A 123 13.86 14.00 29.42
CA ARG A 123 14.06 15.13 28.52
C ARG A 123 15.26 15.97 28.97
N GLY A 124 16.20 16.22 28.08
CA GLY A 124 17.37 17.03 28.40
C GLY A 124 18.38 17.09 27.27
N TRP A 125 19.58 17.54 27.59
CA TRP A 125 20.69 17.77 26.67
C TRP A 125 21.75 16.68 26.83
N VAL A 126 22.15 16.08 25.72
CA VAL A 126 23.21 15.07 25.66
C VAL A 126 24.36 15.61 24.81
N TYR A 127 25.59 15.35 25.23
CA TYR A 127 26.78 15.77 24.49
C TYR A 127 26.84 15.04 23.14
N GLY A 128 26.98 15.82 22.05
CA GLY A 128 26.96 15.34 20.66
C GLY A 128 28.32 15.35 19.97
N GLY A 129 29.39 15.76 20.65
CA GLY A 129 30.73 15.91 20.04
C GLY A 129 31.08 17.36 19.70
N LYS A 130 31.83 17.56 18.61
CA LYS A 130 32.32 18.87 18.13
C LYS A 130 31.73 19.31 16.78
N SER A 131 31.04 18.40 16.09
CA SER A 131 30.33 18.66 14.83
C SER A 131 28.84 18.42 15.02
N ASP A 132 27.99 19.17 14.31
CA ASP A 132 26.55 18.98 14.26
C ASP A 132 26.06 18.28 12.97
N THR A 133 26.98 17.84 12.11
CA THR A 133 26.69 17.15 10.85
C THR A 133 26.12 15.74 11.02
N ALA A 134 26.37 15.10 12.16
CA ALA A 134 25.85 13.77 12.50
C ALA A 134 25.68 13.63 14.01
N PHE A 135 24.80 12.71 14.44
CA PHE A 135 24.69 12.34 15.85
C PHE A 135 25.93 11.53 16.27
N ALA A 136 26.66 12.03 17.26
CA ALA A 136 27.86 11.41 17.81
C ALA A 136 27.95 11.58 19.34
N GLY A 137 29.06 11.11 19.93
CA GLY A 137 29.33 11.25 21.36
C GLY A 137 28.38 10.41 22.23
N GLY A 138 27.48 11.09 22.93
CA GLY A 138 26.45 10.47 23.78
C GLY A 138 25.27 9.90 22.99
N LEU A 139 25.25 10.07 21.67
CA LEU A 139 24.14 9.72 20.79
C LEU A 139 24.62 8.97 19.55
N THR A 140 23.75 8.14 19.02
CA THR A 140 23.85 7.55 17.68
C THR A 140 22.52 7.67 16.95
N SER A 141 22.56 7.75 15.62
CA SER A 141 21.34 7.56 14.82
C SER A 141 20.74 6.19 15.11
N TYR A 142 19.41 6.08 15.10
CA TYR A 142 18.73 4.84 15.44
C TYR A 142 17.48 4.62 14.59
N ASP A 143 17.50 3.53 13.83
CA ASP A 143 16.32 3.06 13.10
C ASP A 143 15.42 2.32 14.08
N THR A 144 14.23 2.86 14.30
CA THR A 144 13.22 2.33 15.22
C THR A 144 12.35 1.24 14.58
N PHE A 145 12.38 1.15 13.24
CA PHE A 145 11.62 0.20 12.45
C PHE A 145 12.41 -0.15 11.20
N LYS A 146 12.39 -1.43 10.81
CA LYS A 146 12.98 -1.92 9.58
C LYS A 146 11.85 -2.42 8.69
N GLU A 147 11.59 -1.73 7.59
CA GLU A 147 10.67 -2.24 6.57
C GLU A 147 11.23 -3.51 5.94
N GLY A 148 10.35 -4.46 5.67
CA GLY A 148 10.65 -5.72 5.01
C GLY A 148 9.88 -5.89 3.72
N THR A 149 10.08 -7.03 3.07
CA THR A 149 9.36 -7.41 1.85
C THR A 149 8.27 -8.42 2.20
N LEU A 150 7.05 -8.19 1.72
CA LEU A 150 5.95 -9.15 1.88
C LEU A 150 6.29 -10.48 1.20
N THR A 151 6.01 -11.58 1.90
CA THR A 151 6.05 -12.92 1.29
C THR A 151 4.87 -13.09 0.31
N ALA A 152 4.96 -14.09 -0.58
CA ALA A 152 3.85 -14.41 -1.48
C ALA A 152 2.55 -14.74 -0.71
N ASP A 153 2.67 -15.53 0.36
CA ASP A 153 1.56 -15.90 1.24
C ASP A 153 0.94 -14.67 1.95
N GLN A 154 1.73 -13.64 2.26
CA GLN A 154 1.22 -12.39 2.81
C GLN A 154 0.49 -11.56 1.77
N LYS A 155 1.04 -11.44 0.54
CA LYS A 155 0.42 -10.68 -0.55
C LYS A 155 -0.95 -11.23 -0.96
N SER A 156 -1.13 -12.55 -0.93
CA SER A 156 -2.39 -13.22 -1.26
C SER A 156 -3.26 -13.52 -0.04
N GLY A 157 -2.82 -13.15 1.16
CA GLY A 157 -3.49 -13.48 2.41
C GLY A 157 -4.74 -12.65 2.66
N ASN A 158 -5.78 -13.32 3.16
CA ASN A 158 -6.98 -12.70 3.72
C ASN A 158 -6.89 -12.80 5.24
N TYR A 159 -6.96 -11.66 5.92
CA TYR A 159 -6.73 -11.54 7.35
C TYR A 159 -7.97 -11.05 8.08
N LYS A 160 -8.21 -11.61 9.27
CA LYS A 160 -9.18 -11.09 10.25
C LYS A 160 -8.46 -10.69 11.53
N LEU A 161 -9.04 -9.74 12.27
CA LEU A 161 -8.54 -9.39 13.61
C LEU A 161 -8.77 -10.56 14.56
N ALA A 162 -7.70 -11.07 15.17
CA ALA A 162 -7.78 -12.14 16.17
C ALA A 162 -8.40 -11.62 17.48
N ASN A 163 -8.03 -10.40 17.88
CA ASN A 163 -8.59 -9.73 19.07
C ASN A 163 -9.01 -8.30 18.72
N PRO A 164 -10.21 -8.09 18.16
CA PRO A 164 -10.75 -6.75 17.94
C PRO A 164 -11.09 -6.07 19.29
N GLY A 165 -10.96 -4.74 19.34
CA GLY A 165 -11.33 -3.94 20.51
C GLY A 165 -10.37 -2.80 20.80
N LYS A 166 -10.14 -2.53 22.10
CA LYS A 166 -9.42 -1.34 22.58
C LYS A 166 -7.98 -1.61 23.08
N THR A 167 -7.51 -2.86 23.06
CA THR A 167 -6.19 -3.26 23.56
C THR A 167 -5.09 -2.82 22.60
N GLU A 168 -3.87 -2.51 23.09
CA GLU A 168 -2.77 -1.96 22.25
C GLU A 168 -2.47 -2.81 21.01
N ALA A 169 -2.61 -4.15 21.13
CA ALA A 169 -2.43 -5.11 20.03
C ALA A 169 -3.59 -5.17 19.03
N GLY A 170 -4.81 -4.81 19.46
CA GLY A 170 -6.03 -4.80 18.66
C GLY A 170 -6.23 -3.55 17.80
N LEU A 171 -5.40 -2.52 17.98
CA LEU A 171 -5.51 -1.23 17.30
C LEU A 171 -4.66 -1.17 16.05
N THR A 172 -5.06 -0.29 15.13
CA THR A 172 -4.22 0.09 13.99
C THR A 172 -3.59 1.46 14.20
N TYR A 173 -2.43 1.67 13.59
CA TYR A 173 -1.57 2.85 13.79
C TYR A 173 -1.11 3.46 12.47
N LYS A 174 -0.87 4.77 12.46
CA LYS A 174 -0.32 5.46 11.27
C LYS A 174 1.10 5.03 10.94
N GLN A 175 1.84 4.60 11.95
CA GLN A 175 3.15 3.97 11.92
C GLN A 175 3.17 2.92 13.03
N PRO A 176 3.97 1.84 12.93
CA PRO A 176 4.04 0.82 13.98
C PRO A 176 4.25 1.47 15.36
N ALA A 177 3.56 0.95 16.38
CA ALA A 177 3.47 1.64 17.67
C ALA A 177 4.86 1.93 18.25
N TRP A 178 5.04 3.17 18.73
CA TRP A 178 6.29 3.65 19.35
C TRP A 178 7.52 3.70 18.43
N THR A 179 7.34 3.71 17.10
CA THR A 179 8.45 3.90 16.16
C THR A 179 8.68 5.35 15.77
N GLN A 180 7.65 6.20 15.83
CA GLN A 180 7.79 7.64 15.59
C GLN A 180 7.24 8.49 16.74
N TYR A 181 7.98 9.53 17.11
CA TYR A 181 7.59 10.42 18.21
C TYR A 181 6.32 11.19 17.85
N LYS A 182 5.29 11.11 18.71
CA LYS A 182 3.96 11.74 18.53
C LYS A 182 3.12 11.21 17.36
N ILE A 183 3.54 10.14 16.68
CA ILE A 183 2.68 9.46 15.71
C ILE A 183 1.87 8.41 16.45
N GLY A 184 0.55 8.50 16.33
CA GLY A 184 -0.39 7.71 17.11
C GLY A 184 -1.19 6.69 16.30
N LYS A 185 -2.26 6.24 16.94
CA LYS A 185 -3.25 5.29 16.41
C LYS A 185 -3.94 5.87 15.16
N THR A 186 -4.33 5.02 14.23
CA THR A 186 -5.32 5.35 13.21
C THR A 186 -6.71 5.30 13.84
N ILE A 187 -7.03 4.19 14.51
CA ILE A 187 -8.28 4.01 15.25
C ILE A 187 -8.01 3.46 16.65
N ALA A 188 -8.80 3.89 17.63
CA ALA A 188 -8.65 3.52 19.04
C ALA A 188 -9.63 2.43 19.52
N ASP A 189 -10.49 1.94 18.63
CA ASP A 189 -11.42 0.84 18.89
C ASP A 189 -11.72 0.11 17.57
N THR A 190 -11.39 -1.19 17.50
CA THR A 190 -11.62 -2.03 16.32
C THR A 190 -12.80 -2.99 16.48
N THR A 191 -13.63 -2.87 17.52
CA THR A 191 -14.78 -3.79 17.75
C THR A 191 -15.73 -3.88 16.54
N ALA A 192 -15.97 -2.76 15.85
CA ALA A 192 -16.82 -2.74 14.65
C ALA A 192 -16.28 -3.57 13.47
N TYR A 193 -15.00 -3.96 13.49
CA TYR A 193 -14.31 -4.66 12.42
C TYR A 193 -14.09 -6.16 12.72
N LYS A 194 -14.79 -6.73 13.71
CA LYS A 194 -14.62 -8.15 14.10
C LYS A 194 -14.81 -9.13 12.95
N ASP A 195 -15.67 -8.81 11.97
CA ASP A 195 -15.95 -9.65 10.82
C ASP A 195 -15.29 -9.15 9.53
N ALA A 196 -14.61 -8.00 9.59
CA ALA A 196 -13.96 -7.40 8.43
C ALA A 196 -12.78 -8.27 7.96
N THR A 197 -12.59 -8.31 6.64
CA THR A 197 -11.46 -9.01 6.01
C THR A 197 -10.50 -7.97 5.47
N PHE A 198 -9.21 -8.17 5.75
CA PHE A 198 -8.12 -7.28 5.38
C PHE A 198 -7.14 -7.97 4.46
N SER A 199 -6.50 -7.21 3.57
CA SER A 199 -5.24 -7.58 2.91
C SER A 199 -4.07 -6.87 3.62
N VAL A 200 -2.83 -7.27 3.31
CA VAL A 200 -1.62 -6.59 3.78
C VAL A 200 -0.81 -6.07 2.59
N ASP A 201 -0.33 -4.83 2.68
CA ASP A 201 0.44 -4.16 1.62
C ASP A 201 1.86 -3.77 2.06
N LYS A 202 2.16 -3.80 3.37
CA LYS A 202 3.50 -3.58 3.93
C LYS A 202 3.77 -4.48 5.13
N VAL A 203 5.04 -4.72 5.39
CA VAL A 203 5.53 -5.47 6.55
C VAL A 203 6.83 -4.86 7.06
N GLY A 204 7.13 -5.06 8.34
CA GLY A 204 8.43 -4.76 8.91
C GLY A 204 8.52 -5.12 10.38
N THR A 205 9.66 -4.81 10.99
CA THR A 205 9.99 -5.24 12.35
C THR A 205 10.43 -4.07 13.21
N ARG A 206 9.92 -3.97 14.44
CA ARG A 206 10.43 -2.99 15.42
C ARG A 206 11.79 -3.43 15.93
N THR A 207 12.73 -2.51 16.01
CA THR A 207 14.14 -2.87 16.28
C THR A 207 14.45 -3.19 17.74
N ARG A 208 13.62 -2.76 18.69
CA ARG A 208 13.80 -3.10 20.11
C ARG A 208 13.08 -4.38 20.52
N GLU A 209 11.84 -4.54 20.10
CA GLU A 209 11.03 -5.73 20.42
C GLU A 209 11.33 -6.92 19.51
N GLY A 210 11.73 -6.68 18.25
CA GLY A 210 11.87 -7.74 17.25
C GLY A 210 10.55 -8.27 16.71
N ASP A 211 9.42 -7.62 17.03
CA ASP A 211 8.09 -8.06 16.59
C ASP A 211 7.72 -7.56 15.20
N THR A 212 6.93 -8.37 14.50
CA THR A 212 6.50 -8.10 13.12
C THR A 212 5.19 -7.32 13.11
N TRP A 213 5.19 -6.23 12.35
CA TRP A 213 4.04 -5.40 12.05
C TRP A 213 3.72 -5.47 10.58
N VAL A 214 2.44 -5.44 10.26
CA VAL A 214 1.93 -5.33 8.89
C VAL A 214 0.99 -4.15 8.78
N HIS A 215 0.95 -3.53 7.61
CA HIS A 215 -0.08 -2.54 7.30
C HIS A 215 -1.27 -3.27 6.66
N VAL A 216 -2.44 -3.15 7.27
CA VAL A 216 -3.68 -3.75 6.80
C VAL A 216 -4.52 -2.75 6.01
N VAL A 217 -5.18 -3.24 4.98
CA VAL A 217 -6.15 -2.50 4.15
C VAL A 217 -7.47 -3.27 4.13
N ASN A 218 -8.56 -2.61 4.47
CA ASN A 218 -9.89 -3.22 4.46
C ASN A 218 -10.31 -3.57 3.03
N GLN A 219 -10.76 -4.80 2.79
CA GLN A 219 -11.23 -5.22 1.48
C GLN A 219 -12.56 -4.54 1.10
N ASN A 220 -13.34 -4.07 2.07
CA ASN A 220 -14.40 -3.11 1.82
C ASN A 220 -13.78 -1.71 1.63
N THR A 221 -13.50 -1.35 0.38
CA THR A 221 -12.82 -0.09 0.02
C THR A 221 -13.61 1.17 0.36
N ALA A 222 -14.90 1.05 0.71
CA ALA A 222 -15.70 2.17 1.22
C ALA A 222 -15.43 2.47 2.72
N ASP A 223 -14.85 1.53 3.48
CA ASP A 223 -14.61 1.68 4.93
C ASP A 223 -13.14 1.48 5.31
N THR A 224 -12.35 2.53 5.12
CA THR A 224 -10.89 2.54 5.30
C THR A 224 -10.43 3.02 6.68
N LYS A 225 -11.35 3.27 7.62
CA LYS A 225 -11.00 3.90 8.92
C LYS A 225 -10.12 3.00 9.80
N ALA A 226 -10.16 1.69 9.57
CA ALA A 226 -9.31 0.73 10.26
C ALA A 226 -7.95 0.53 9.57
N ASP A 227 -7.72 1.04 8.37
CA ASP A 227 -6.48 0.83 7.62
C ASP A 227 -5.27 1.38 8.41
N GLY A 228 -4.19 0.60 8.50
CA GLY A 228 -3.03 1.00 9.28
C GLY A 228 -2.14 -0.15 9.72
N TRP A 229 -1.07 0.20 10.41
CA TRP A 229 -0.12 -0.76 10.97
C TRP A 229 -0.70 -1.46 12.19
N ILE A 230 -0.59 -2.78 12.24
CA ILE A 230 -0.99 -3.64 13.35
C ILE A 230 0.05 -4.74 13.58
N LEU A 231 0.12 -5.27 14.80
CA LEU A 231 0.93 -6.46 15.10
C LEU A 231 0.41 -7.64 14.29
N LEU A 232 1.31 -8.30 13.55
CA LEU A 232 0.95 -9.48 12.74
C LEU A 232 0.36 -10.60 13.60
N SER A 233 0.83 -10.76 14.83
CA SER A 233 0.30 -11.75 15.78
C SER A 233 -1.14 -11.51 16.22
N ASN A 234 -1.71 -10.33 15.93
CA ASN A 234 -3.12 -10.04 16.16
C ASN A 234 -4.00 -10.29 14.93
N LEU A 235 -3.46 -10.96 13.91
CA LEU A 235 -4.21 -11.34 12.72
C LEU A 235 -4.32 -12.87 12.62
N THR A 236 -5.46 -13.32 12.13
CA THR A 236 -5.67 -14.70 11.70
C THR A 236 -5.81 -14.70 10.19
N GLN A 237 -4.96 -15.46 9.51
CA GLN A 237 -5.08 -15.66 8.06
C GLN A 237 -6.16 -16.69 7.78
N THR A 238 -7.28 -16.28 7.18
CA THR A 238 -8.44 -17.14 6.94
C THR A 238 -8.25 -18.09 5.77
N ASN A 239 -7.32 -17.78 4.87
CA ASN A 239 -6.95 -18.60 3.72
C ASN A 239 -5.56 -19.24 3.89
N ALA A 240 -5.13 -19.48 5.14
CA ALA A 240 -3.88 -20.17 5.44
C ALA A 240 -3.84 -21.54 4.75
N PHE A 241 -2.64 -21.93 4.29
CA PHE A 241 -2.46 -23.20 3.60
C PHE A 241 -2.70 -24.38 4.55
N ASN A 242 -3.59 -25.28 4.15
CA ASN A 242 -3.86 -26.52 4.87
C ASN A 242 -3.17 -27.70 4.17
N GLU A 243 -2.04 -28.15 4.71
CA GLU A 243 -1.26 -29.24 4.13
C GLU A 243 -2.03 -30.57 4.02
N ALA A 244 -3.07 -30.76 4.83
CA ALA A 244 -3.86 -31.99 4.83
C ALA A 244 -4.88 -32.04 3.70
N SER A 245 -5.36 -30.89 3.21
CA SER A 245 -6.48 -30.84 2.27
C SER A 245 -6.21 -30.02 1.01
N GLN A 246 -5.09 -29.31 0.94
CA GLN A 246 -4.81 -28.36 -0.13
C GLN A 246 -3.47 -28.62 -0.82
N VAL A 247 -3.33 -28.03 -2.00
CA VAL A 247 -2.04 -27.74 -2.65
C VAL A 247 -1.82 -26.25 -2.76
N LYS A 248 -0.57 -25.81 -2.75
CA LYS A 248 -0.20 -24.44 -3.14
C LYS A 248 -0.07 -24.40 -4.65
N VAL A 249 -0.87 -23.58 -5.32
CA VAL A 249 -0.84 -23.41 -6.77
C VAL A 249 -0.05 -22.15 -7.10
N ASN A 250 1.01 -22.29 -7.89
CA ASN A 250 1.75 -21.19 -8.48
C ASN A 250 1.49 -21.17 -9.98
N ILE A 251 1.01 -20.04 -10.49
CA ILE A 251 0.88 -19.81 -11.93
C ILE A 251 2.08 -18.98 -12.37
N ASN A 252 2.96 -19.60 -13.14
CA ASN A 252 4.15 -18.95 -13.67
C ASN A 252 3.95 -18.61 -15.15
N ASN A 253 4.63 -17.59 -15.64
CA ASN A 253 4.81 -17.44 -17.09
C ASN A 253 5.92 -18.39 -17.59
N LEU A 254 6.07 -18.49 -18.91
CA LEU A 254 7.12 -19.32 -19.52
C LEU A 254 8.56 -18.84 -19.23
N LYS A 255 8.74 -17.66 -18.61
CA LYS A 255 10.04 -17.14 -18.15
C LYS A 255 10.35 -17.56 -16.71
N GLY A 256 9.43 -18.23 -16.03
CA GLY A 256 9.57 -18.68 -14.64
C GLY A 256 9.12 -17.66 -13.57
N GLU A 257 8.53 -16.53 -13.96
CA GLU A 257 8.02 -15.54 -13.03
C GLU A 257 6.62 -15.92 -12.54
N THR A 258 6.40 -15.89 -11.22
CA THR A 258 5.07 -16.16 -10.64
C THR A 258 4.13 -14.99 -10.85
N LEU A 259 3.08 -15.21 -11.64
CA LEU A 259 2.01 -14.25 -11.91
C LEU A 259 1.00 -14.19 -10.76
N LYS A 260 0.61 -15.37 -10.25
CA LYS A 260 -0.40 -15.54 -9.19
C LYS A 260 -0.12 -16.79 -8.38
N SER A 261 -0.55 -16.78 -7.12
CA SER A 261 -0.55 -17.96 -6.24
C SER A 261 -1.84 -18.04 -5.42
N PHE A 262 -2.32 -19.25 -5.19
CA PHE A 262 -3.48 -19.52 -4.33
C PHE A 262 -3.43 -20.94 -3.76
N ASN A 263 -4.19 -21.19 -2.69
CA ASN A 263 -4.37 -22.53 -2.14
C ASN A 263 -5.64 -23.16 -2.73
N TYR A 264 -5.59 -24.44 -3.08
CA TYR A 264 -6.72 -25.14 -3.69
C TYR A 264 -6.99 -26.48 -2.99
N ASN A 265 -8.26 -26.75 -2.65
CA ASN A 265 -8.65 -28.00 -2.03
C ASN A 265 -8.59 -29.15 -3.03
N VAL A 266 -7.99 -30.28 -2.63
CA VAL A 266 -7.78 -31.44 -3.51
C VAL A 266 -8.64 -32.65 -3.14
N GLY A 267 -9.75 -32.42 -2.42
CA GLY A 267 -10.74 -33.45 -2.10
C GLY A 267 -10.30 -34.51 -1.09
N THR A 268 -9.29 -34.20 -0.27
CA THR A 268 -8.81 -35.07 0.82
C THR A 268 -8.70 -34.29 2.13
N THR A 269 -8.59 -35.00 3.24
CA THR A 269 -8.36 -34.46 4.59
C THR A 269 -7.08 -34.99 5.24
N ALA A 270 -6.30 -35.80 4.50
CA ALA A 270 -5.05 -36.39 4.97
C ALA A 270 -3.84 -35.81 4.23
N THR A 271 -2.76 -35.55 4.97
CA THR A 271 -1.49 -35.05 4.43
C THR A 271 -0.84 -36.08 3.49
N ASN A 272 -0.14 -35.59 2.45
CA ASN A 272 0.64 -36.43 1.52
C ASN A 272 -0.20 -37.56 0.86
N THR A 273 -1.47 -37.29 0.63
CA THR A 273 -2.42 -38.20 -0.02
C THR A 273 -2.73 -37.70 -1.42
N ASN A 274 -2.90 -38.60 -2.39
CA ASN A 274 -3.29 -38.22 -3.74
C ASN A 274 -4.58 -37.38 -3.70
N ALA A 275 -4.64 -36.36 -4.55
CA ALA A 275 -5.85 -35.61 -4.84
C ALA A 275 -6.97 -36.57 -5.26
N ALA A 276 -8.23 -36.19 -5.04
CA ALA A 276 -9.36 -36.92 -5.58
C ALA A 276 -9.54 -36.60 -7.08
N ASP A 277 -10.02 -37.57 -7.86
CA ASP A 277 -10.40 -37.35 -9.25
C ASP A 277 -11.45 -36.24 -9.38
N ASN A 278 -11.45 -35.52 -10.50
CA ASN A 278 -12.32 -34.38 -10.79
C ASN A 278 -12.20 -33.19 -9.81
N THR A 279 -11.12 -33.09 -9.02
CA THR A 279 -10.86 -31.90 -8.17
C THR A 279 -9.94 -30.89 -8.83
N VAL A 280 -8.73 -31.33 -9.20
CA VAL A 280 -7.71 -30.55 -9.94
C VAL A 280 -7.65 -31.00 -11.39
N TYR A 281 -7.64 -32.32 -11.62
CA TYR A 281 -7.64 -32.95 -12.94
C TYR A 281 -8.83 -33.89 -13.08
N ASP A 282 -9.17 -34.24 -14.32
CA ASP A 282 -10.17 -35.27 -14.65
C ASP A 282 -9.84 -36.64 -14.03
N SER A 283 -8.57 -37.04 -14.08
CA SER A 283 -8.04 -38.24 -13.43
C SER A 283 -6.71 -37.94 -12.75
N THR A 284 -6.48 -38.54 -11.60
CA THR A 284 -5.26 -38.37 -10.81
C THR A 284 -4.09 -39.18 -11.35
N ALA A 285 -4.32 -40.39 -11.84
CA ALA A 285 -3.27 -41.27 -12.35
C ALA A 285 -2.83 -40.89 -13.77
N THR A 286 -3.79 -40.57 -14.64
CA THR A 286 -3.55 -40.25 -16.05
C THR A 286 -4.30 -38.98 -16.45
N PRO A 287 -3.90 -37.80 -15.93
CA PRO A 287 -4.59 -36.55 -16.19
C PRO A 287 -4.54 -36.17 -17.67
N THR A 288 -5.68 -35.84 -18.27
CA THR A 288 -5.77 -35.33 -19.65
C THR A 288 -6.17 -33.87 -19.70
N LYS A 289 -6.88 -33.37 -18.68
CA LYS A 289 -7.29 -31.96 -18.56
C LYS A 289 -7.48 -31.54 -17.10
N PHE A 290 -7.57 -30.24 -16.87
CA PHE A 290 -8.08 -29.72 -15.60
C PHE A 290 -9.54 -30.11 -15.37
N ALA A 291 -9.91 -30.30 -14.10
CA ALA A 291 -11.29 -30.33 -13.68
C ALA A 291 -11.91 -28.93 -13.79
N ASP A 292 -13.22 -28.85 -14.09
CA ASP A 292 -13.88 -27.59 -14.42
C ASP A 292 -13.80 -26.54 -13.30
N GLY A 293 -13.97 -26.97 -12.04
CA GLY A 293 -13.84 -26.09 -10.88
C GLY A 293 -12.43 -25.50 -10.71
N PHE A 294 -11.41 -26.30 -10.98
CA PHE A 294 -10.02 -25.84 -10.94
C PHE A 294 -9.73 -24.89 -12.10
N ALA A 295 -10.16 -25.23 -13.32
CA ALA A 295 -10.02 -24.39 -14.50
C ALA A 295 -10.70 -23.02 -14.31
N ALA A 296 -11.91 -22.98 -13.73
CA ALA A 296 -12.60 -21.74 -13.39
C ALA A 296 -11.82 -20.91 -12.35
N THR A 297 -11.26 -21.55 -11.33
CA THR A 297 -10.44 -20.88 -10.31
C THR A 297 -9.17 -20.28 -10.90
N VAL A 298 -8.47 -21.02 -11.77
CA VAL A 298 -7.28 -20.53 -12.50
C VAL A 298 -7.63 -19.35 -13.40
N LYS A 299 -8.74 -19.44 -14.15
CA LYS A 299 -9.22 -18.35 -15.02
C LYS A 299 -9.53 -17.09 -14.20
N ASN A 300 -10.23 -17.23 -13.09
CA ASN A 300 -10.55 -16.11 -12.20
C ASN A 300 -9.30 -15.48 -11.57
N ALA A 301 -8.32 -16.30 -11.19
CA ALA A 301 -7.05 -15.80 -10.64
C ALA A 301 -6.27 -14.94 -11.64
N LEU A 302 -6.36 -15.26 -12.94
CA LEU A 302 -5.68 -14.56 -14.03
C LEU A 302 -6.50 -13.44 -14.68
N ALA A 303 -7.73 -13.18 -14.23
CA ALA A 303 -8.58 -12.14 -14.80
C ALA A 303 -7.85 -10.77 -14.81
N GLY A 304 -7.86 -10.08 -15.96
CA GLY A 304 -7.22 -8.78 -16.13
C GLY A 304 -5.69 -8.82 -16.31
N THR A 305 -5.05 -9.99 -16.26
CA THR A 305 -3.59 -10.11 -16.43
C THR A 305 -3.16 -10.19 -17.89
N GLY A 306 -4.06 -10.60 -18.79
CA GLY A 306 -3.74 -10.93 -20.17
C GLY A 306 -3.08 -12.30 -20.38
N TYR A 307 -2.99 -13.12 -19.33
CA TYR A 307 -2.47 -14.48 -19.40
C TYR A 307 -3.58 -15.52 -19.29
N THR A 308 -3.38 -16.66 -19.95
CA THR A 308 -4.27 -17.83 -19.88
C THR A 308 -3.47 -19.10 -19.65
N VAL A 309 -4.09 -20.10 -19.02
CA VAL A 309 -3.50 -21.43 -18.82
C VAL A 309 -4.33 -22.43 -19.60
N ASP A 310 -3.68 -23.17 -20.48
CA ASP A 310 -4.29 -24.31 -21.14
C ASP A 310 -4.22 -25.54 -20.22
N GLY A 311 -5.37 -25.96 -19.70
CA GLY A 311 -5.50 -27.14 -18.86
C GLY A 311 -5.34 -28.46 -19.60
N THR A 312 -5.39 -28.46 -20.94
CA THR A 312 -5.15 -29.63 -21.78
C THR A 312 -3.68 -29.78 -22.17
N ASN A 313 -2.83 -28.78 -21.88
CA ASN A 313 -1.40 -28.85 -22.16
C ASN A 313 -0.69 -29.78 -21.17
N ALA A 314 0.15 -30.69 -21.68
CA ALA A 314 0.88 -31.67 -20.87
C ALA A 314 1.82 -31.05 -19.83
N LEU A 315 2.36 -29.86 -20.08
CA LEU A 315 3.23 -29.15 -19.14
C LEU A 315 2.51 -28.78 -17.83
N ASN A 316 1.18 -28.63 -17.89
CA ASN A 316 0.35 -28.21 -16.78
C ASN A 316 -0.30 -29.37 -16.03
N ARG A 317 0.04 -30.63 -16.36
CA ARG A 317 -0.58 -31.82 -15.78
C ARG A 317 0.41 -32.58 -14.92
N VAL A 318 -0.02 -32.96 -13.72
CA VAL A 318 0.79 -33.70 -12.75
C VAL A 318 0.04 -34.93 -12.29
N ALA A 319 0.54 -36.10 -12.66
CA ALA A 319 0.01 -37.37 -12.18
C ALA A 319 0.31 -37.55 -10.68
N ASN A 320 -0.60 -38.17 -9.95
CA ASN A 320 -0.50 -38.45 -8.52
C ASN A 320 -0.19 -37.20 -7.68
N LEU A 321 -0.77 -36.05 -8.04
CA LEU A 321 -0.66 -34.82 -7.26
C LEU A 321 -1.12 -35.07 -5.82
N LYS A 322 -0.33 -34.67 -4.83
CA LYS A 322 -0.62 -34.94 -3.41
C LYS A 322 -0.97 -33.68 -2.62
N SER A 323 -1.84 -33.81 -1.62
CA SER A 323 -2.06 -32.77 -0.60
C SER A 323 -0.74 -32.38 0.08
N GLY A 324 -0.62 -31.11 0.45
CA GLY A 324 0.58 -30.52 1.05
C GLY A 324 1.65 -30.10 0.02
N SER A 325 1.53 -30.52 -1.24
CA SER A 325 2.50 -30.18 -2.28
C SER A 325 2.30 -28.79 -2.87
N THR A 326 3.31 -28.34 -3.63
CA THR A 326 3.21 -27.16 -4.50
C THR A 326 3.01 -27.61 -5.95
N LEU A 327 1.88 -27.21 -6.55
CA LEU A 327 1.59 -27.36 -7.97
C LEU A 327 2.04 -26.10 -8.71
N THR A 328 2.95 -26.24 -9.66
CA THR A 328 3.31 -25.14 -10.57
C THR A 328 2.71 -25.40 -11.94
N ILE A 329 1.95 -24.43 -12.45
CA ILE A 329 1.38 -24.44 -13.81
C ILE A 329 1.84 -23.21 -14.57
N TYR A 330 1.81 -23.29 -15.89
CA TYR A 330 2.37 -22.31 -16.80
C TYR A 330 1.29 -21.66 -17.65
N ALA A 331 1.33 -20.33 -17.68
CA ALA A 331 0.44 -19.49 -18.47
C ALA A 331 1.16 -18.91 -19.69
N THR A 332 0.41 -18.72 -20.77
CA THR A 332 0.85 -18.02 -21.98
C THR A 332 0.21 -16.64 -22.04
N GLU A 333 0.96 -15.66 -22.53
CA GLU A 333 0.45 -14.31 -22.74
C GLU A 333 -0.46 -14.26 -23.96
N GLY A 334 -1.52 -13.48 -23.89
CA GLY A 334 -2.45 -13.25 -24.99
C GLY A 334 -1.80 -12.51 -26.15
N THR A 335 -2.50 -12.47 -27.28
CA THR A 335 -2.06 -11.68 -28.44
C THR A 335 -2.48 -10.22 -28.31
N GLN A 336 -1.83 -9.33 -29.06
CA GLN A 336 -2.28 -7.93 -29.15
C GLN A 336 -3.64 -7.86 -29.84
N LYS A 337 -4.63 -7.23 -29.19
CA LYS A 337 -5.97 -7.02 -29.74
C LYS A 337 -6.39 -5.55 -29.60
N PRO A 338 -7.08 -4.99 -30.60
CA PRO A 338 -7.69 -3.68 -30.49
C PRO A 338 -8.95 -3.73 -29.62
N SER A 339 -9.25 -2.61 -28.97
CA SER A 339 -10.50 -2.32 -28.27
C SER A 339 -11.20 -1.16 -28.96
N THR A 340 -12.48 -1.35 -29.27
CA THR A 340 -13.37 -0.31 -29.81
C THR A 340 -13.95 0.52 -28.68
N VAL A 341 -14.51 1.69 -29.01
CA VAL A 341 -15.17 2.56 -28.04
C VAL A 341 -16.68 2.65 -28.31
N SER A 342 -17.46 2.53 -27.24
CA SER A 342 -18.86 2.89 -27.17
C SER A 342 -18.96 4.32 -26.67
N VAL A 343 -19.41 5.23 -27.56
CA VAL A 343 -19.49 6.66 -27.27
C VAL A 343 -20.83 7.00 -26.64
N PHE A 344 -20.81 7.76 -25.56
CA PHE A 344 -21.96 8.39 -24.94
C PHE A 344 -21.76 9.90 -24.91
N ALA A 345 -22.83 10.68 -25.06
CA ALA A 345 -22.75 12.14 -25.08
C ALA A 345 -23.64 12.78 -24.01
N GLN A 346 -23.11 13.84 -23.39
CA GLN A 346 -23.84 14.78 -22.55
C GLN A 346 -23.98 16.12 -23.28
N TYR A 347 -25.20 16.63 -23.41
CA TYR A 347 -25.50 17.89 -24.08
C TYR A 347 -25.76 19.02 -23.05
N PRO A 348 -25.50 20.30 -23.38
CA PRO A 348 -25.47 21.42 -22.42
C PRO A 348 -26.78 21.63 -21.64
N ASP A 349 -27.91 21.31 -22.26
CA ASP A 349 -29.25 21.60 -21.72
C ASP A 349 -29.98 20.34 -21.23
N THR A 350 -29.28 19.20 -21.16
CA THR A 350 -29.86 17.92 -20.73
C THR A 350 -28.97 17.22 -19.73
N PRO A 351 -29.47 16.83 -18.55
CA PRO A 351 -28.69 16.02 -17.61
C PRO A 351 -28.47 14.58 -18.12
N SER A 352 -29.22 14.15 -19.14
CA SER A 352 -29.17 12.80 -19.70
C SER A 352 -27.90 12.52 -20.48
N ILE A 353 -27.36 11.32 -20.30
CA ILE A 353 -26.24 10.77 -21.07
C ILE A 353 -26.80 9.68 -21.99
N ASN A 354 -26.63 9.83 -23.28
CA ASN A 354 -27.20 8.92 -24.29
C ASN A 354 -26.11 8.30 -25.16
N GLN A 355 -26.33 7.07 -25.61
CA GLN A 355 -25.42 6.39 -26.53
C GLN A 355 -25.46 7.07 -27.89
N VAL A 356 -24.28 7.32 -28.47
CA VAL A 356 -24.07 7.92 -29.78
C VAL A 356 -23.89 6.83 -30.82
N LYS A 357 -24.44 7.06 -32.03
CA LYS A 357 -24.32 6.17 -33.19
C LYS A 357 -23.69 6.90 -34.36
N VAL A 358 -23.07 6.15 -35.27
CA VAL A 358 -22.63 6.71 -36.56
C VAL A 358 -23.85 6.97 -37.43
N ALA A 359 -23.94 8.18 -37.98
CA ALA A 359 -24.98 8.60 -38.90
C ALA A 359 -24.91 7.81 -40.21
N THR A 360 -26.07 7.54 -40.81
CA THR A 360 -26.12 6.92 -42.15
C THR A 360 -25.69 7.93 -43.22
N ALA A 361 -25.31 7.44 -44.41
CA ALA A 361 -24.91 8.31 -45.52
C ALA A 361 -25.98 9.34 -45.90
N ASP A 362 -27.26 8.99 -45.79
CA ASP A 362 -28.37 9.91 -46.08
C ASP A 362 -28.45 11.05 -45.06
N GLN A 363 -28.11 10.78 -43.79
CA GLN A 363 -28.13 11.78 -42.72
C GLN A 363 -26.97 12.77 -42.79
N THR A 364 -25.89 12.45 -43.52
CA THR A 364 -24.69 13.30 -43.61
C THR A 364 -24.64 14.14 -44.89
N LYS A 365 -25.37 13.75 -45.94
CA LYS A 365 -25.26 14.36 -47.28
C LYS A 365 -25.76 15.80 -47.36
N ASP A 366 -26.94 16.07 -46.80
CA ASP A 366 -27.61 17.39 -46.86
C ASP A 366 -27.77 18.04 -45.47
N GLY A 367 -27.20 17.41 -44.44
CA GLY A 367 -27.45 17.74 -43.05
C GLY A 367 -28.78 17.18 -42.53
N VAL A 368 -29.10 17.51 -41.28
CA VAL A 368 -30.34 17.09 -40.61
C VAL A 368 -31.23 18.29 -40.30
N ALA A 369 -32.51 18.03 -40.00
CA ALA A 369 -33.53 19.06 -39.87
C ALA A 369 -33.25 20.07 -38.74
N ASP A 370 -32.76 19.59 -37.60
CA ASP A 370 -32.55 20.42 -36.41
C ASP A 370 -31.50 19.84 -35.45
N ALA A 371 -31.21 20.59 -34.40
CA ALA A 371 -30.26 20.22 -33.36
C ALA A 371 -30.64 18.91 -32.66
N ALA A 372 -31.94 18.62 -32.49
CA ALA A 372 -32.43 17.42 -31.79
C ALA A 372 -32.24 16.16 -32.65
N THR A 373 -32.47 16.27 -33.96
CA THR A 373 -32.23 15.21 -34.94
C THR A 373 -30.72 14.91 -35.06
N ALA A 374 -29.87 15.92 -34.88
CA ALA A 374 -28.43 15.76 -34.83
C ALA A 374 -27.92 15.11 -33.52
N GLN A 375 -28.72 15.10 -32.44
CA GLN A 375 -28.29 14.51 -31.18
C GLN A 375 -28.10 13.01 -31.33
N ASN A 376 -27.09 12.50 -30.62
CA ASN A 376 -26.74 11.08 -30.57
C ASN A 376 -26.31 10.50 -31.92
N LEU A 377 -26.04 11.36 -32.90
CA LEU A 377 -25.44 11.00 -34.18
C LEU A 377 -24.07 11.66 -34.31
N ILE A 378 -23.13 10.92 -34.89
CA ILE A 378 -21.84 11.43 -35.33
C ILE A 378 -21.59 11.06 -36.79
N ASN A 379 -20.89 11.92 -37.51
CA ASN A 379 -20.29 11.57 -38.78
C ASN A 379 -19.29 10.43 -38.57
N GLN A 380 -19.11 9.59 -39.60
CA GLN A 380 -18.11 8.53 -39.58
C GLN A 380 -16.73 9.13 -39.24
N PRO A 381 -16.09 8.72 -38.14
CA PRO A 381 -14.75 9.20 -37.83
C PRO A 381 -13.77 8.74 -38.89
N ALA A 382 -12.78 9.58 -39.19
CA ALA A 382 -11.66 9.20 -40.06
C ALA A 382 -10.91 8.00 -39.47
N ALA A 383 -10.39 7.14 -40.34
CA ALA A 383 -9.60 5.98 -39.96
C ALA A 383 -8.49 6.37 -38.98
N THR A 384 -8.29 5.55 -37.95
CA THR A 384 -7.35 5.87 -36.87
C THR A 384 -6.70 4.61 -36.29
N THR A 385 -5.54 4.80 -35.66
CA THR A 385 -4.95 3.76 -34.80
C THR A 385 -5.88 3.43 -33.64
N LEU A 386 -6.23 2.15 -33.50
CA LEU A 386 -7.09 1.66 -32.42
C LEU A 386 -6.33 1.55 -31.09
N PHE A 387 -7.07 1.60 -29.99
CA PHE A 387 -6.54 1.35 -28.65
C PHE A 387 -6.19 -0.13 -28.51
N THR A 388 -4.90 -0.47 -28.48
CA THR A 388 -4.43 -1.86 -28.58
C THR A 388 -3.61 -2.28 -27.37
N GLY A 389 -3.74 -3.54 -26.98
CA GLY A 389 -2.99 -4.14 -25.89
C GLY A 389 -3.19 -5.65 -25.84
N VAL A 390 -2.55 -6.31 -24.87
CA VAL A 390 -2.62 -7.76 -24.70
C VAL A 390 -4.06 -8.15 -24.35
N GLU A 391 -4.67 -9.03 -25.13
CA GLU A 391 -6.05 -9.50 -24.96
C GLU A 391 -6.35 -9.92 -23.51
N GLY A 392 -7.44 -9.41 -22.95
CA GLY A 392 -7.85 -9.70 -21.57
C GLY A 392 -7.04 -8.99 -20.48
N LYS A 393 -6.01 -8.21 -20.83
CA LYS A 393 -5.29 -7.35 -19.89
C LYS A 393 -6.13 -6.11 -19.57
N SER A 394 -6.22 -5.77 -18.29
CA SER A 394 -6.96 -4.58 -17.85
C SER A 394 -6.21 -3.29 -18.20
N PHE A 395 -6.96 -2.26 -18.55
CA PHE A 395 -6.51 -0.87 -18.63
C PHE A 395 -7.37 0.02 -17.74
N THR A 396 -6.81 1.14 -17.32
CA THR A 396 -7.43 2.12 -16.45
C THR A 396 -8.26 3.14 -17.22
N ALA A 397 -9.20 3.80 -16.54
CA ALA A 397 -9.96 4.93 -17.08
C ALA A 397 -9.04 6.06 -17.58
N THR A 398 -7.92 6.30 -16.88
CA THR A 398 -6.92 7.32 -17.25
C THR A 398 -6.23 6.98 -18.56
N GLU A 399 -5.81 5.73 -18.75
CA GLU A 399 -5.19 5.27 -20.01
C GLU A 399 -6.16 5.37 -21.18
N ALA A 400 -7.41 4.95 -20.99
CA ALA A 400 -8.45 5.05 -22.00
C ALA A 400 -8.75 6.52 -22.38
N LEU A 401 -8.87 7.42 -21.40
CA LEU A 401 -9.11 8.85 -21.65
C LEU A 401 -7.91 9.53 -22.33
N ALA A 402 -6.69 9.14 -21.94
CA ALA A 402 -5.47 9.64 -22.57
C ALA A 402 -5.39 9.22 -24.05
N TYR A 403 -5.76 7.97 -24.38
CA TYR A 403 -5.88 7.52 -25.76
C TYR A 403 -6.87 8.38 -26.54
N LEU A 404 -8.09 8.60 -26.03
CA LEU A 404 -9.11 9.38 -26.73
C LEU A 404 -8.66 10.83 -26.99
N ASN A 405 -8.04 11.47 -26.00
CA ASN A 405 -7.56 12.85 -26.13
C ASN A 405 -6.31 12.99 -27.02
N GLY A 406 -5.46 11.96 -27.05
CA GLY A 406 -4.26 11.94 -27.90
C GLY A 406 -4.55 11.57 -29.35
N ASN A 407 -5.66 10.89 -29.62
CA ASN A 407 -6.04 10.40 -30.94
C ASN A 407 -6.70 11.50 -31.78
N ALA A 408 -6.19 11.73 -33.00
CA ALA A 408 -6.66 12.81 -33.86
C ALA A 408 -8.13 12.70 -34.28
N SER A 409 -8.62 11.49 -34.55
CA SER A 409 -10.00 11.24 -34.97
C SER A 409 -10.97 11.14 -33.79
N MET A 410 -10.48 10.75 -32.61
CA MET A 410 -11.32 10.52 -31.43
C MET A 410 -11.39 11.72 -30.47
N LYS A 411 -10.37 12.58 -30.44
CA LYS A 411 -10.37 13.77 -29.56
C LYS A 411 -11.47 14.78 -29.88
N LYS A 412 -12.02 14.69 -31.09
CA LYS A 412 -13.08 15.56 -31.60
C LYS A 412 -13.96 14.79 -32.56
N LEU A 413 -15.18 14.49 -32.14
CA LEU A 413 -16.23 13.91 -32.98
C LEU A 413 -17.20 15.02 -33.39
N THR A 414 -17.84 14.87 -34.55
CA THR A 414 -18.79 15.87 -35.07
C THR A 414 -20.09 15.19 -35.46
N SER A 415 -21.24 15.81 -35.18
CA SER A 415 -22.55 15.37 -35.69
C SER A 415 -22.75 15.79 -37.15
N PRO A 416 -23.76 15.23 -37.84
CA PRO A 416 -24.33 15.90 -39.00
C PRO A 416 -24.68 17.35 -38.68
N SER A 417 -24.51 18.23 -39.66
CA SER A 417 -24.83 19.65 -39.51
C SER A 417 -26.32 19.93 -39.70
N TRP A 418 -26.84 20.99 -39.09
CA TRP A 418 -28.18 21.52 -39.36
C TRP A 418 -28.11 23.03 -39.55
N THR A 419 -29.11 23.62 -40.20
CA THR A 419 -29.15 25.06 -40.46
C THR A 419 -30.29 25.69 -39.68
N GLU A 420 -29.99 26.76 -38.94
CA GLU A 420 -31.00 27.59 -38.28
C GLU A 420 -31.12 28.90 -39.06
N THR A 421 -32.35 29.24 -39.44
CA THR A 421 -32.65 30.46 -40.18
C THR A 421 -33.45 31.41 -39.29
N SER A 422 -32.97 32.64 -39.16
CA SER A 422 -33.68 33.73 -38.49
C SER A 422 -33.72 34.94 -39.41
N GLY A 423 -34.91 35.26 -39.92
CA GLY A 423 -35.07 36.27 -40.97
C GLY A 423 -34.32 35.88 -42.25
N SER A 424 -33.48 36.77 -42.76
CA SER A 424 -32.64 36.55 -43.95
C SER A 424 -31.27 35.91 -43.64
N THR A 425 -31.02 35.55 -42.37
CA THR A 425 -29.73 34.98 -41.94
C THR A 425 -29.87 33.48 -41.69
N SER A 426 -29.05 32.69 -42.36
CA SER A 426 -28.92 31.25 -42.12
C SER A 426 -27.54 30.94 -41.57
N VAL A 427 -27.48 30.19 -40.47
CA VAL A 427 -26.22 29.74 -39.85
C VAL A 427 -26.25 28.23 -39.72
N THR A 428 -25.22 27.57 -40.23
CA THR A 428 -25.05 26.13 -40.11
C THR A 428 -24.30 25.79 -38.83
N TYR A 429 -24.86 24.89 -38.04
CA TYR A 429 -24.32 24.41 -36.78
C TYR A 429 -24.06 22.90 -36.84
N GLN A 430 -23.20 22.43 -35.94
CA GLN A 430 -23.02 21.02 -35.63
C GLN A 430 -22.73 20.85 -34.14
N TRP A 431 -22.95 19.64 -33.61
CA TRP A 431 -22.44 19.26 -32.32
C TRP A 431 -20.97 18.85 -32.46
N VAL A 432 -20.11 19.45 -31.64
CA VAL A 432 -18.72 19.04 -31.47
C VAL A 432 -18.62 18.31 -30.14
N LEU A 433 -18.24 17.05 -30.18
CA LEU A 433 -18.14 16.17 -29.03
C LEU A 433 -16.66 15.99 -28.67
N THR A 434 -16.30 16.29 -27.41
CA THR A 434 -14.94 16.11 -26.88
C THR A 434 -14.94 15.14 -25.70
N PRO A 435 -13.99 14.18 -25.61
CA PRO A 435 -13.94 13.24 -24.50
C PRO A 435 -13.82 13.97 -23.16
N SER A 436 -14.68 13.64 -22.21
CA SER A 436 -14.65 14.19 -20.85
C SER A 436 -14.36 13.10 -19.80
N GLN A 437 -14.79 11.87 -20.06
CA GLN A 437 -14.55 10.73 -19.18
C GLN A 437 -14.42 9.44 -19.99
N ALA A 438 -13.61 8.51 -19.51
CA ALA A 438 -13.56 7.13 -20.01
C ALA A 438 -13.67 6.16 -18.85
N PHE A 439 -14.00 4.91 -19.15
CA PHE A 439 -14.11 3.84 -18.16
C PHE A 439 -13.00 2.80 -18.36
N ALA A 440 -12.57 2.20 -17.24
CA ALA A 440 -11.63 1.08 -17.26
C ALA A 440 -12.26 -0.13 -17.98
N GLY A 441 -11.40 -1.00 -18.52
CA GLY A 441 -11.84 -2.15 -19.30
C GLY A 441 -10.71 -3.15 -19.52
N GLN A 442 -10.89 -4.06 -20.48
CA GLN A 442 -9.88 -5.03 -20.88
C GLN A 442 -9.67 -4.97 -22.40
N TYR A 443 -8.42 -5.11 -22.84
CA TYR A 443 -8.10 -5.11 -24.27
C TYR A 443 -8.76 -6.29 -24.99
N GLY A 444 -9.21 -6.06 -26.22
CA GLY A 444 -9.98 -7.03 -27.01
C GLY A 444 -11.50 -6.94 -26.82
N SER A 445 -11.96 -6.15 -25.83
CA SER A 445 -13.37 -5.85 -25.61
C SER A 445 -13.66 -4.35 -25.82
N PRO A 446 -14.89 -3.96 -26.21
CA PRO A 446 -15.29 -2.56 -26.26
C PRO A 446 -15.25 -1.89 -24.87
N PHE A 447 -14.94 -0.60 -24.81
CA PHE A 447 -15.03 0.21 -23.60
C PHE A 447 -15.92 1.44 -23.78
N SER A 448 -16.44 1.98 -22.68
CA SER A 448 -17.33 3.14 -22.75
C SER A 448 -16.57 4.45 -22.50
N ALA A 449 -17.04 5.53 -23.11
CA ALA A 449 -16.56 6.88 -22.85
C ALA A 449 -17.69 7.90 -22.96
N ILE A 450 -17.64 8.94 -22.13
CA ILE A 450 -18.55 10.08 -22.16
C ILE A 450 -17.84 11.25 -22.83
N TYR A 451 -18.55 11.88 -23.75
CA TYR A 451 -18.17 13.08 -24.46
C TYR A 451 -19.09 14.21 -24.04
N THR A 452 -18.55 15.41 -23.90
CA THR A 452 -19.35 16.61 -23.74
C THR A 452 -19.57 17.24 -25.11
N ALA A 453 -20.83 17.48 -25.46
CA ALA A 453 -21.21 18.10 -26.73
C ALA A 453 -21.31 19.62 -26.59
N LYS A 454 -20.84 20.34 -27.61
CA LYS A 454 -20.97 21.79 -27.73
C LYS A 454 -21.51 22.16 -29.10
N LYS A 455 -22.58 22.95 -29.14
CA LYS A 455 -23.10 23.54 -30.37
C LYS A 455 -22.06 24.52 -30.93
N THR A 456 -21.64 24.29 -32.17
CA THR A 456 -20.56 25.04 -32.82
C THR A 456 -20.97 25.41 -34.24
N VAL A 457 -20.62 26.61 -34.69
CA VAL A 457 -20.83 27.05 -36.08
C VAL A 457 -19.90 26.25 -37.00
N VAL A 458 -20.43 25.74 -38.12
CA VAL A 458 -19.63 25.10 -39.16
C VAL A 458 -19.00 26.20 -40.04
N PRO A 459 -17.67 26.31 -40.11
CA PRO A 459 -17.02 27.23 -41.06
C PRO A 459 -17.30 26.78 -42.49
N ALA A 460 -17.55 27.72 -43.40
CA ALA A 460 -17.79 27.40 -44.81
C ALA A 460 -16.50 26.90 -45.49
N THR A 461 -16.21 25.59 -45.42
CA THR A 461 -15.19 24.91 -46.25
C THR A 461 -15.53 23.42 -46.38
N GLY A 462 -15.53 22.92 -47.61
CA GLY A 462 -16.12 21.63 -47.99
C GLY A 462 -15.19 20.42 -48.09
N SER A 463 -15.84 19.35 -48.57
CA SER A 463 -15.38 18.03 -49.02
C SER A 463 -15.37 16.88 -48.01
N ASN A 464 -16.20 15.88 -48.36
CA ASN A 464 -16.38 14.58 -47.76
C ASN A 464 -15.24 13.63 -48.15
N ASP A 465 -14.77 12.80 -47.22
CA ASP A 465 -14.00 11.59 -47.53
C ASP A 465 -14.70 10.36 -46.92
N ASN A 466 -15.19 9.49 -47.79
CA ASN A 466 -15.70 8.15 -47.47
C ASN A 466 -14.51 7.18 -47.35
N ASN A 467 -14.38 6.44 -46.25
CA ASN A 467 -13.60 5.19 -46.24
C ASN A 467 -14.05 4.22 -45.12
N THR A 468 -13.89 2.92 -45.37
CA THR A 468 -14.72 1.79 -44.93
C THR A 468 -14.22 0.98 -43.72
N ASP A 469 -13.48 1.55 -42.77
CA ASP A 469 -13.11 0.85 -41.52
C ASP A 469 -13.65 1.59 -40.28
N ASN A 470 -14.65 0.98 -39.62
CA ASN A 470 -15.44 1.61 -38.55
C ASN A 470 -14.89 1.26 -37.14
N PRO A 471 -14.39 2.25 -36.37
CA PRO A 471 -13.87 2.03 -35.01
C PRO A 471 -14.95 1.97 -33.92
N ILE A 472 -16.25 2.12 -34.27
CA ILE A 472 -17.38 2.22 -33.34
C ILE A 472 -18.21 0.93 -33.35
N ALA A 473 -18.47 0.37 -32.16
CA ALA A 473 -19.30 -0.82 -32.01
C ALA A 473 -20.80 -0.47 -32.14
N ASN A 474 -21.45 -0.89 -33.24
CA ASN A 474 -22.89 -0.76 -33.44
C ASN A 474 -23.64 -1.88 -32.71
N GLY A 475 -23.92 -1.71 -31.41
CA GLY A 475 -24.75 -2.64 -30.62
C GLY A 475 -25.28 -2.01 -29.33
N VAL A 476 -26.58 -2.18 -29.07
CA VAL A 476 -27.25 -1.72 -27.84
C VAL A 476 -26.83 -2.64 -26.68
N VAL A 477 -26.12 -2.09 -25.69
CA VAL A 477 -25.85 -2.80 -24.43
C VAL A 477 -26.91 -2.36 -23.42
N SER A 478 -27.84 -3.26 -23.11
CA SER A 478 -28.78 -3.10 -22.00
C SER A 478 -28.02 -3.21 -20.68
N SER A 479 -28.07 -2.15 -19.86
CA SER A 479 -27.61 -2.19 -18.47
C SER A 479 -28.81 -2.01 -17.54
N THR A 480 -29.37 -3.13 -17.05
CA THR A 480 -30.14 -3.13 -15.81
C THR A 480 -29.28 -3.75 -14.69
N PRO A 481 -29.15 -3.11 -13.52
CA PRO A 481 -28.49 -3.72 -12.37
C PRO A 481 -29.39 -4.82 -11.79
N THR A 482 -28.86 -6.03 -11.65
CA THR A 482 -29.52 -7.16 -11.01
C THR A 482 -29.66 -6.93 -9.50
N ALA A 483 -30.89 -6.93 -9.00
CA ALA A 483 -31.21 -7.17 -7.60
C ALA A 483 -31.38 -8.69 -7.37
N ASN A 484 -30.89 -9.17 -6.22
CA ASN A 484 -30.84 -10.58 -5.80
C ASN A 484 -32.25 -11.15 -5.47
N PRO A 485 -32.44 -12.49 -5.45
CA PRO A 485 -33.73 -13.14 -5.59
C PRO A 485 -34.53 -13.26 -4.29
N THR A 486 -35.84 -13.32 -4.50
CA THR A 486 -36.90 -13.70 -3.57
C THR A 486 -36.75 -15.11 -3.00
N ASP A 487 -36.94 -15.20 -1.69
CA ASP A 487 -37.30 -16.43 -0.97
C ASP A 487 -38.79 -16.72 -1.22
N THR A 488 -39.09 -17.92 -1.71
CA THR A 488 -40.45 -18.42 -1.95
C THR A 488 -40.88 -19.31 -0.79
N THR A 489 -41.92 -18.90 -0.09
CA THR A 489 -42.74 -19.78 0.75
C THR A 489 -43.55 -20.75 -0.14
N LYS A 490 -43.19 -22.03 -0.10
CA LYS A 490 -44.12 -23.13 0.22
C LYS A 490 -43.37 -24.44 0.46
#